data_AF-A0A7U7ELY6-F1
#
_entry.id   AF-A0A7U7ELY6-F1
#
_cell.length_a   1.000
_cell.length_b   1.000
_cell.length_c   1.000
_cell.angle_alpha   90.00
_cell.angle_beta   90.00
_cell.angle_gamma   90.00
#
_symmetry.space_group_name_H-M   'P 1'
#
loop_
_entity.id
_entity.type
_entity.pdbx_description
1 polymer ?
#
loop_
_entity_poly.entity_id
_entity_poly.type
_entity_poly.pdbx_seq_one_letter_code
_entity_poly.pdbx_strand_id
1 'polypeptide(L)'
;MQFFDDSLHPENQDKVVITVAPYGPEWMPADFPEDIPVTMDEQVQKAVDCYEAGATVLHLHVRELDGTGSKRLSKFNELIAGVREAVPEMIIQVGGSISFAPEGEGEAAKWLSDDTRHMLAELTPKPDQVTVAINTTQMNIMELLYPEYLEGTSLANPAYQAAYSEMTVPAGPAWVEEHLRRLTANGIQPHFQLTGMHALETLERLVRKGAYKGPLNLTWIGIGGGFDGPNPFNFMNFVHRAPDGATVTAESLLKNVLPFNMMAMAMGLHPRCGIEDTIVGQHGQRMTSVEQIQQCVRVAHELGREVANGKEAREIYRIGVQYASIEETLLANGMSPNRRAGQKGVPQRA
;
A
#
# COMPACT_ATOMS: atom_id res chain seq x y z
N MET A 1 -1.73 -18.32 -5.89
CA MET A 1 -1.83 -18.95 -4.56
C MET A 1 -2.64 -20.23 -4.68
N GLN A 2 -2.18 -21.30 -4.03
CA GLN A 2 -2.88 -22.58 -3.96
C GLN A 2 -3.61 -22.72 -2.62
N PHE A 3 -4.84 -23.24 -2.63
CA PHE A 3 -5.62 -23.53 -1.43
C PHE A 3 -5.84 -25.05 -1.35
N PHE A 4 -5.27 -25.67 -0.33
CA PHE A 4 -5.46 -27.08 0.04
C PHE A 4 -6.58 -27.23 1.08
N ASP A 5 -6.92 -28.47 1.41
CA ASP A 5 -8.03 -28.82 2.30
C ASP A 5 -7.99 -28.11 3.67
N ASP A 6 -6.79 -27.77 4.15
CA ASP A 6 -6.52 -27.16 5.46
C ASP A 6 -6.01 -25.70 5.39
N SER A 7 -5.98 -25.09 4.19
CA SER A 7 -5.42 -23.73 4.01
C SER A 7 -6.26 -22.62 4.68
N LEU A 8 -7.52 -22.91 5.00
CA LEU A 8 -8.41 -21.98 5.70
C LEU A 8 -8.49 -22.25 7.21
N HIS A 9 -7.72 -23.22 7.71
CA HIS A 9 -7.61 -23.44 9.16
C HIS A 9 -6.78 -22.32 9.78
N PRO A 10 -7.24 -21.65 10.86
CA PRO A 10 -6.54 -20.50 11.40
C PRO A 10 -5.11 -20.79 11.85
N GLU A 11 -4.82 -22.00 12.35
CA GLU A 11 -3.48 -22.42 12.75
C GLU A 11 -2.47 -22.55 11.60
N ASN A 12 -2.97 -22.60 10.35
CA ASN A 12 -2.18 -22.69 9.12
C ASN A 12 -2.08 -21.34 8.39
N GLN A 13 -2.67 -20.28 8.94
CA GLN A 13 -2.63 -18.94 8.36
C GLN A 13 -1.70 -18.04 9.17
N ASP A 14 -1.03 -17.12 8.48
CA ASP A 14 -0.32 -16.05 9.17
C ASP A 14 -1.28 -15.25 10.05
N LYS A 15 -0.75 -14.65 11.12
CA LYS A 15 -1.47 -13.63 11.88
C LYS A 15 -1.85 -12.46 10.97
N VAL A 16 -2.92 -11.76 11.31
CA VAL A 16 -3.42 -10.63 10.51
C VAL A 16 -2.51 -9.42 10.70
N VAL A 17 -1.79 -9.03 9.65
CA VAL A 17 -1.15 -7.71 9.57
C VAL A 17 -2.19 -6.70 9.10
N ILE A 18 -2.51 -5.71 9.93
CA ILE A 18 -3.43 -4.63 9.55
C ILE A 18 -2.62 -3.43 9.10
N THR A 19 -2.80 -3.02 7.84
CA THR A 19 -2.27 -1.76 7.32
C THR A 19 -3.30 -0.66 7.51
N VAL A 20 -2.86 0.49 8.03
CA VAL A 20 -3.68 1.69 8.14
C VAL A 20 -3.12 2.82 7.28
N ALA A 21 -3.98 3.50 6.53
CA ALA A 21 -3.67 4.70 5.76
C ALA A 21 -4.46 5.91 6.31
N PRO A 22 -4.00 6.53 7.42
CA PRO A 22 -4.78 7.54 8.12
C PRO A 22 -4.48 8.98 7.66
N TYR A 23 -3.67 9.16 6.60
CA TYR A 23 -3.17 10.47 6.17
C TYR A 23 -3.47 10.83 4.72
N GLY A 24 -4.13 9.95 3.97
CA GLY A 24 -4.30 10.08 2.53
C GLY A 24 -4.87 11.43 2.10
N PRO A 25 -4.39 12.02 0.99
CA PRO A 25 -4.68 13.39 0.61
C PRO A 25 -6.08 13.61 0.02
N GLU A 26 -6.85 12.54 -0.20
CA GLU A 26 -8.18 12.57 -0.82
C GLU A 26 -9.17 13.47 -0.08
N TRP A 27 -9.21 13.35 1.25
CA TRP A 27 -10.10 14.13 2.10
C TRP A 27 -9.35 15.30 2.73
N MET A 28 -10.01 16.44 2.82
CA MET A 28 -9.50 17.62 3.53
C MET A 28 -9.90 17.56 5.00
N PRO A 29 -9.16 18.20 5.93
CA PRO A 29 -9.49 18.15 7.36
C PRO A 29 -10.92 18.57 7.68
N ALA A 30 -11.51 19.49 6.92
CA ALA A 30 -12.91 19.91 7.10
C ALA A 30 -13.94 18.80 6.80
N ASP A 31 -13.57 17.75 6.06
CA ASP A 31 -14.47 16.65 5.69
C ASP A 31 -14.70 15.68 6.86
N PHE A 32 -13.70 15.58 7.75
CA PHE A 32 -13.75 14.78 8.97
C PHE A 32 -12.73 15.29 10.02
N PRO A 33 -12.99 16.46 10.64
CA PRO A 33 -12.02 17.14 11.51
C PRO A 33 -11.69 16.36 12.77
N GLU A 34 -12.56 15.44 13.19
CA GLU A 34 -12.33 14.57 14.34
C GLU A 34 -11.27 13.49 14.07
N ASP A 35 -10.99 13.14 12.80
CA ASP A 35 -10.08 12.03 12.46
C ASP A 35 -8.84 12.43 11.66
N ILE A 36 -8.89 13.53 10.91
CA ILE A 36 -7.81 13.94 9.99
C ILE A 36 -6.82 14.88 10.72
N PRO A 37 -5.61 14.40 11.06
CA PRO A 37 -4.63 15.20 11.79
C PRO A 37 -3.94 16.23 10.89
N VAL A 38 -3.55 17.39 11.44
CA VAL A 38 -2.91 18.46 10.66
C VAL A 38 -1.53 18.80 11.20
N THR A 39 -1.41 19.09 12.49
CA THR A 39 -0.12 19.39 13.11
C THR A 39 0.77 18.16 13.18
N MET A 40 2.09 18.34 13.33
CA MET A 40 3.01 17.20 13.44
C MET A 40 2.69 16.34 14.67
N ASP A 41 2.38 16.97 15.81
CA ASP A 41 2.02 16.27 17.04
C ASP A 41 0.74 15.44 16.87
N GLU A 42 -0.29 16.00 16.22
CA GLU A 42 -1.51 15.25 15.88
C GLU A 42 -1.21 14.09 14.91
N GLN A 43 -0.33 14.30 13.92
CA GLN A 43 0.03 13.25 12.96
C GLN A 43 0.79 12.11 13.65
N VAL A 44 1.70 12.40 14.59
CA VAL A 44 2.38 11.38 15.40
C VAL A 44 1.39 10.69 16.34
N GLN A 45 0.53 11.43 17.04
CA GLN A 45 -0.48 10.86 17.93
C GLN A 45 -1.44 9.93 17.18
N LYS A 46 -1.82 10.29 15.95
CA LYS A 46 -2.63 9.43 15.09
C LYS A 46 -1.98 8.06 14.84
N ALA A 47 -0.66 8.02 14.64
CA ALA A 47 0.07 6.76 14.49
C ALA A 47 0.02 5.92 15.77
N VAL A 48 0.17 6.55 16.93
CA VAL A 48 0.06 5.90 18.25
C VAL A 48 -1.33 5.29 18.42
N ASP A 49 -2.39 6.08 18.22
CA ASP A 49 -3.77 5.62 18.39
C ASP A 49 -4.09 4.44 17.45
N CYS A 50 -3.62 4.51 16.21
CA CYS A 50 -3.77 3.43 15.24
C CYS A 50 -3.00 2.17 15.64
N TYR A 51 -1.79 2.30 16.18
CA TYR A 51 -1.00 1.16 16.64
C TYR A 51 -1.63 0.48 17.85
N GLU A 52 -2.06 1.26 18.84
CA GLU A 52 -2.78 0.76 20.02
C GLU A 52 -4.10 0.07 19.65
N ALA A 53 -4.76 0.52 18.57
CA ALA A 53 -5.96 -0.11 18.05
C ALA A 53 -5.70 -1.46 17.35
N GLY A 54 -4.45 -1.77 16.97
CA GLY A 54 -4.04 -3.04 16.37
C GLY A 54 -3.42 -2.95 14.97
N ALA A 55 -3.23 -1.76 14.39
CA ALA A 55 -2.51 -1.61 13.13
C ALA A 55 -1.01 -1.73 13.34
N THR A 56 -0.32 -2.51 12.52
CA THR A 56 1.13 -2.69 12.64
C THR A 56 1.93 -2.16 11.46
N VAL A 57 1.23 -1.74 10.41
CA VAL A 57 1.80 -1.03 9.26
C VAL A 57 1.12 0.32 9.11
N LEU A 58 1.90 1.39 9.12
CA LEU A 58 1.47 2.75 8.86
C LEU A 58 1.78 3.12 7.41
N HIS A 59 0.74 3.25 6.59
CA HIS A 59 0.85 3.89 5.29
C HIS A 59 0.88 5.41 5.49
N LEU A 60 2.03 6.01 5.20
CA LEU A 60 2.39 7.36 5.61
C LEU A 60 2.36 8.33 4.44
N HIS A 61 1.50 9.33 4.58
CA HIS A 61 1.57 10.64 3.93
C HIS A 61 1.81 11.69 5.02
N VAL A 62 2.20 12.91 4.63
CA VAL A 62 2.36 14.03 5.56
C VAL A 62 1.48 15.18 5.13
N ARG A 63 0.89 15.90 6.08
CA ARG A 63 0.12 17.12 5.82
C ARG A 63 0.87 18.37 6.24
N GLU A 64 0.59 19.45 5.51
CA GLU A 64 0.93 20.82 5.86
C GLU A 64 -0.12 21.42 6.82
N LEU A 65 0.19 22.56 7.43
CA LEU A 65 -0.71 23.22 8.39
C LEU A 65 -2.02 23.73 7.77
N ASP A 66 -2.07 23.89 6.45
CA ASP A 66 -3.30 24.20 5.71
C ASP A 66 -4.14 22.95 5.39
N GLY A 67 -3.69 21.77 5.83
CA GLY A 67 -4.32 20.49 5.62
C GLY A 67 -3.94 19.81 4.29
N THR A 68 -3.22 20.48 3.38
CA THR A 68 -2.83 19.88 2.09
C THR A 68 -1.72 18.85 2.27
N GLY A 69 -1.59 17.92 1.30
CA GLY A 69 -0.50 16.95 1.29
C GLY A 69 0.86 17.62 1.09
N SER A 70 1.80 17.36 1.98
CA SER A 70 3.17 17.85 1.90
C SER A 70 3.95 17.14 0.81
N LYS A 71 4.85 17.90 0.17
CA LYS A 71 5.84 17.42 -0.80
C LYS A 71 7.25 17.75 -0.35
N ARG A 72 7.47 17.90 0.96
CA ARG A 72 8.76 18.29 1.54
C ARG A 72 9.43 17.11 2.22
N LEU A 73 10.66 16.77 1.82
CA LEU A 73 11.42 15.69 2.47
C LEU A 73 11.60 15.95 3.96
N SER A 74 11.83 17.21 4.37
CA SER A 74 12.00 17.57 5.78
C SER A 74 10.81 17.16 6.63
N LYS A 75 9.59 17.35 6.12
CA LYS A 75 8.33 16.98 6.80
C LYS A 75 8.14 15.48 6.94
N PHE A 76 8.54 14.71 5.93
CA PHE A 76 8.55 13.24 6.02
C PHE A 76 9.58 12.76 7.01
N ASN A 77 10.80 13.32 6.99
CA ASN A 77 11.84 13.00 7.96
C ASN A 77 11.40 13.31 9.40
N GLU A 78 10.73 14.45 9.61
CA GLU A 78 10.16 14.85 10.90
C GLU A 78 9.10 13.85 11.39
N LEU A 79 8.12 13.50 10.55
CA LEU A 79 7.08 12.54 10.93
C LEU A 79 7.64 11.14 11.16
N ILE A 80 8.54 10.66 10.29
CA ILE A 80 9.18 9.36 10.46
C ILE A 80 9.95 9.32 11.79
N ALA A 81 10.70 10.36 12.13
CA ALA A 81 11.42 10.43 13.40
C ALA A 81 10.45 10.38 14.60
N GLY A 82 9.38 11.18 14.58
CA GLY A 82 8.38 11.20 15.65
C GLY A 82 7.68 9.85 15.83
N VAL A 83 7.26 9.21 14.73
CA VAL A 83 6.62 7.87 14.78
C VAL A 83 7.59 6.80 15.28
N ARG A 84 8.87 6.84 14.89
CA ARG A 84 9.88 5.90 15.38
C ARG A 84 10.13 6.03 16.88
N GLU A 85 10.05 7.25 17.42
CA GLU A 85 10.18 7.49 18.85
C GLU A 85 8.93 7.02 19.60
N ALA A 86 7.75 7.39 19.12
CA ALA A 86 6.49 7.09 19.80
C ALA A 86 6.08 5.60 19.68
N VAL A 87 6.33 4.98 18.53
CA VAL A 87 5.91 3.60 18.22
C VAL A 87 7.03 2.82 17.49
N PRO A 88 8.11 2.42 18.20
CA PRO A 88 9.32 1.89 17.56
C PRO A 88 9.13 0.63 16.72
N GLU A 89 8.15 -0.21 17.07
CA GLU A 89 7.90 -1.49 16.38
C GLU A 89 6.99 -1.35 15.14
N MET A 90 6.31 -0.22 14.95
CA MET A 90 5.43 0.01 13.80
C MET A 90 6.23 0.00 12.50
N ILE A 91 5.73 -0.72 11.49
CA ILE A 91 6.30 -0.68 10.14
C ILE A 91 5.87 0.63 9.49
N ILE A 92 6.84 1.42 9.04
CA ILE A 92 6.56 2.68 8.33
C ILE A 92 6.67 2.42 6.82
N GLN A 93 5.53 2.57 6.13
CA GLN A 93 5.38 2.42 4.69
C GLN A 93 5.05 3.77 4.07
N VAL A 94 5.98 4.40 3.36
CA VAL A 94 5.75 5.72 2.75
C VAL A 94 5.06 5.58 1.38
N GLY A 95 4.04 6.40 1.13
CA GLY A 95 3.32 6.45 -0.14
C GLY A 95 4.20 6.94 -1.31
N GLY A 96 4.38 6.12 -2.34
CA GLY A 96 5.26 6.40 -3.49
C GLY A 96 4.63 7.13 -4.68
N SER A 97 3.35 7.51 -4.58
CA SER A 97 2.68 8.37 -5.56
C SER A 97 3.04 9.87 -5.41
N ILE A 98 3.84 10.22 -4.41
CA ILE A 98 4.20 11.60 -4.07
C ILE A 98 5.53 12.00 -4.74
N SER A 99 5.51 13.11 -5.48
CA SER A 99 6.71 13.80 -5.96
C SER A 99 7.11 14.91 -4.99
N PHE A 100 8.39 14.98 -4.60
CA PHE A 100 8.93 16.00 -3.68
C PHE A 100 9.37 17.27 -4.40
N ALA A 101 9.17 18.44 -3.78
CA ALA A 101 9.57 19.74 -4.29
C ALA A 101 10.77 20.34 -3.51
N PRO A 102 11.65 21.14 -4.15
CA PRO A 102 12.71 21.89 -3.47
C PRO A 102 12.14 22.90 -2.46
N GLU A 103 12.87 23.16 -1.37
CA GLU A 103 12.39 23.98 -0.24
C GLU A 103 12.84 25.46 -0.27
N GLY A 104 13.73 25.87 -1.18
CA GLY A 104 14.30 27.23 -1.22
C GLY A 104 13.91 28.09 -2.43
N GLU A 105 13.70 29.40 -2.22
CA GLU A 105 13.66 30.38 -3.31
C GLU A 105 15.04 30.50 -3.96
N GLY A 106 15.16 30.14 -5.25
CA GLY A 106 16.39 30.28 -6.03
C GLY A 106 17.23 29.02 -6.17
N GLU A 107 16.83 27.89 -5.57
CA GLU A 107 17.31 26.61 -6.06
C GLU A 107 16.70 26.36 -7.43
N ALA A 108 17.55 26.18 -8.45
CA ALA A 108 17.09 25.99 -9.83
C ALA A 108 15.96 24.97 -9.84
N ALA A 109 14.81 25.35 -10.39
CA ALA A 109 13.71 24.44 -10.66
C ALA A 109 14.24 23.32 -11.55
N LYS A 110 14.79 22.28 -10.92
CA LYS A 110 14.95 20.98 -11.55
C LYS A 110 13.52 20.57 -11.81
N TRP A 111 13.13 20.65 -13.09
CA TRP A 111 11.86 20.15 -13.59
C TRP A 111 11.43 18.94 -12.76
N LEU A 112 10.28 19.04 -12.09
CA LEU A 112 9.65 17.95 -11.34
C LEU A 112 9.26 16.86 -12.34
N SER A 113 10.26 16.11 -12.81
CA SER A 113 10.09 14.87 -13.53
C SER A 113 9.87 13.76 -12.52
N ASP A 114 9.43 12.60 -13.01
CA ASP A 114 9.34 11.34 -12.27
C ASP A 114 10.58 11.04 -11.40
N ASP A 115 11.74 11.61 -11.74
CA ASP A 115 13.03 11.47 -11.05
C ASP A 115 12.99 11.94 -9.58
N THR A 116 12.17 12.93 -9.23
CA THR A 116 12.07 13.41 -7.83
C THR A 116 11.43 12.41 -6.89
N ARG A 117 10.62 11.48 -7.39
CA ARG A 117 10.06 10.39 -6.56
C ARG A 117 11.14 9.42 -6.09
N HIS A 118 12.27 9.33 -6.78
CA HIS A 118 13.40 8.54 -6.30
C HIS A 118 13.99 9.05 -4.98
N MET A 119 13.73 10.31 -4.61
CA MET A 119 14.19 10.88 -3.34
C MET A 119 13.55 10.20 -2.12
N LEU A 120 12.46 9.43 -2.31
CA LEU A 120 11.93 8.53 -1.26
C LEU A 120 12.97 7.52 -0.76
N ALA A 121 13.95 7.15 -1.60
CA ALA A 121 15.05 6.28 -1.21
C ALA A 121 16.09 6.97 -0.30
N GLU A 122 15.99 8.30 -0.13
CA GLU A 122 16.96 9.14 0.59
C GLU A 122 16.40 9.67 1.92
N LEU A 123 15.16 9.29 2.28
CA LEU A 123 14.53 9.66 3.55
C LEU A 123 15.39 9.24 4.76
N THR A 124 15.48 10.16 5.72
CA THR A 124 16.33 10.04 6.92
C THR A 124 15.59 10.64 8.13
N PRO A 125 15.08 9.80 9.07
CA PRO A 125 15.31 8.37 9.21
C PRO A 125 14.70 7.53 8.09
N LYS A 126 15.26 6.33 7.85
CA LYS A 126 14.81 5.44 6.78
C LYS A 126 13.43 4.84 7.12
N PRO A 127 12.46 4.86 6.20
CA PRO A 127 11.26 4.05 6.33
C PRO A 127 11.60 2.57 6.14
N ASP A 128 10.70 1.68 6.57
CA ASP A 128 10.85 0.24 6.30
C ASP A 128 10.49 -0.08 4.85
N GLN A 129 9.44 0.59 4.36
CA GLN A 129 8.88 0.36 3.05
C GLN A 129 8.59 1.67 2.31
N VAL A 130 8.63 1.59 0.99
CA VAL A 130 8.08 2.60 0.08
C VAL A 130 7.16 1.88 -0.90
N THR A 131 5.96 2.42 -1.12
CA THR A 131 5.05 1.82 -2.07
C THR A 131 5.48 2.09 -3.51
N VAL A 132 5.36 1.09 -4.38
CA VAL A 132 5.81 1.18 -5.78
C VAL A 132 4.68 0.78 -6.70
N ALA A 133 4.15 1.75 -7.45
CA ALA A 133 3.24 1.48 -8.55
C ALA A 133 4.00 0.80 -9.72
N ILE A 134 3.34 -0.13 -10.39
CA ILE A 134 3.87 -0.82 -11.56
C ILE A 134 2.97 -0.50 -12.76
N ASN A 135 3.58 -0.01 -13.84
CA ASN A 135 2.92 0.54 -15.03
C ASN A 135 2.23 1.89 -14.81
N THR A 136 2.37 2.78 -15.79
CA THR A 136 1.58 4.02 -15.83
C THR A 136 0.11 3.67 -16.07
N THR A 137 -0.78 4.14 -15.22
CA THR A 137 -2.23 3.94 -15.37
C THR A 137 -3.02 5.18 -14.93
N GLN A 138 -4.28 5.28 -15.37
CA GLN A 138 -5.23 6.26 -14.84
C GLN A 138 -5.68 5.84 -13.45
N MET A 139 -5.91 6.80 -12.56
CA MET A 139 -6.41 6.61 -11.19
C MET A 139 -7.65 7.49 -10.98
N ASN A 140 -8.73 7.15 -11.68
CA ASN A 140 -10.00 7.84 -11.56
C ASN A 140 -10.84 7.29 -10.39
N ILE A 141 -10.60 7.84 -9.19
CA ILE A 141 -11.36 7.45 -7.98
C ILE A 141 -12.83 7.88 -8.03
N MET A 142 -13.18 8.85 -8.89
CA MET A 142 -14.54 9.40 -8.98
C MET A 142 -15.55 8.38 -9.53
N GLU A 143 -15.10 7.32 -10.21
CA GLU A 143 -15.96 6.24 -10.69
C GLU A 143 -16.66 5.47 -9.57
N LEU A 144 -16.04 5.40 -8.39
CA LEU A 144 -16.57 4.66 -7.25
C LEU A 144 -17.03 5.57 -6.11
N LEU A 145 -16.75 6.87 -6.18
CA LEU A 145 -17.22 7.87 -5.23
C LEU A 145 -18.65 8.33 -5.58
N TYR A 146 -19.63 7.72 -4.93
CA TYR A 146 -21.04 8.01 -5.19
C TYR A 146 -21.48 9.37 -4.61
N PRO A 147 -22.35 10.13 -5.32
CA PRO A 147 -22.75 11.48 -4.91
C PRO A 147 -23.27 11.60 -3.48
N GLU A 148 -24.01 10.61 -2.97
CA GLU A 148 -24.55 10.63 -1.61
C GLU A 148 -23.49 10.63 -0.50
N TYR A 149 -22.26 10.19 -0.80
CA TYR A 149 -21.15 10.20 0.17
C TYR A 149 -20.23 11.42 0.01
N LEU A 150 -20.37 12.14 -1.11
CA LEU A 150 -19.62 13.35 -1.39
C LEU A 150 -20.30 14.61 -0.85
N GLU A 151 -21.62 14.57 -0.65
CA GLU A 151 -22.36 15.72 -0.14
C GLU A 151 -21.76 16.23 1.19
N GLY A 152 -21.50 17.54 1.25
CA GLY A 152 -20.89 18.17 2.42
C GLY A 152 -19.38 17.95 2.56
N THR A 153 -18.71 17.36 1.57
CA THR A 153 -17.24 17.19 1.54
C THR A 153 -16.58 18.07 0.48
N SER A 154 -15.27 18.23 0.60
CA SER A 154 -14.41 18.88 -0.39
C SER A 154 -14.59 18.28 -1.78
N LEU A 155 -14.78 16.96 -1.89
CA LEU A 155 -14.99 16.25 -3.15
C LEU A 155 -16.35 16.53 -3.82
N ALA A 156 -17.27 17.26 -3.17
CA ALA A 156 -18.43 17.83 -3.86
C ALA A 156 -18.05 18.96 -4.83
N ASN A 157 -16.85 19.53 -4.72
CA ASN A 157 -16.37 20.58 -5.60
C ASN A 157 -16.09 20.03 -7.03
N PRO A 158 -16.77 20.53 -8.07
CA PRO A 158 -16.59 20.06 -9.45
C PRO A 158 -15.14 20.15 -9.95
N ALA A 159 -14.35 21.12 -9.47
CA ALA A 159 -12.95 21.25 -9.85
C ALA A 159 -12.10 20.08 -9.31
N TYR A 160 -12.35 19.63 -8.08
CA TYR A 160 -11.69 18.45 -7.52
C TYR A 160 -12.15 17.18 -8.22
N GLN A 161 -13.44 17.04 -8.51
CA GLN A 161 -13.95 15.89 -9.26
C GLN A 161 -13.31 15.77 -10.65
N ALA A 162 -13.15 16.88 -11.36
CA ALA A 162 -12.47 16.90 -12.65
C ALA A 162 -10.98 16.54 -12.51
N ALA A 163 -10.29 17.06 -11.49
CA ALA A 163 -8.88 16.75 -11.25
C ALA A 163 -8.66 15.25 -10.92
N TYR A 164 -9.50 14.67 -10.05
CA TYR A 164 -9.42 13.25 -9.70
C TYR A 164 -9.85 12.33 -10.85
N SER A 165 -10.81 12.74 -11.69
CA SER A 165 -11.19 11.97 -12.88
C SER A 165 -10.07 11.80 -13.91
N GLU A 166 -9.22 12.82 -14.05
CA GLU A 166 -8.13 12.84 -15.03
C GLU A 166 -6.76 12.46 -14.43
N MET A 167 -6.74 12.01 -13.16
CA MET A 167 -5.50 11.71 -12.47
C MET A 167 -4.83 10.46 -13.08
N THR A 168 -3.50 10.49 -13.19
CA THR A 168 -2.69 9.36 -13.63
C THR A 168 -1.56 9.10 -12.63
N VAL A 169 -1.19 7.84 -12.47
CA VAL A 169 -0.02 7.42 -11.69
C VAL A 169 1.08 7.04 -12.67
N PRO A 170 2.10 7.89 -12.89
CA PRO A 170 3.21 7.55 -13.77
C PRO A 170 4.08 6.46 -13.14
N ALA A 171 4.34 5.37 -13.86
CA ALA A 171 5.26 4.31 -13.44
C ALA A 171 5.82 3.58 -14.66
N GLY A 172 6.53 4.33 -15.51
CA GLY A 172 7.20 3.79 -16.68
C GLY A 172 8.31 2.78 -16.32
N PRO A 173 8.62 1.79 -17.19
CA PRO A 173 9.58 0.73 -16.87
C PRO A 173 10.96 1.21 -16.42
N ALA A 174 11.50 2.23 -17.09
CA ALA A 174 12.81 2.79 -16.74
C ALA A 174 12.81 3.44 -15.35
N TRP A 175 11.72 4.13 -14.99
CA TRP A 175 11.56 4.69 -13.65
C TRP A 175 11.44 3.57 -12.61
N VAL A 176 10.62 2.55 -12.85
CA VAL A 176 10.44 1.44 -11.90
C VAL A 176 11.77 0.74 -11.63
N GLU A 177 12.53 0.38 -12.67
CA GLU A 177 13.83 -0.29 -12.49
C GLU A 177 14.82 0.57 -11.69
N GLU A 178 14.91 1.87 -11.98
CA GLU A 178 15.78 2.78 -11.25
C GLU A 178 15.32 2.99 -9.79
N HIS A 179 14.01 3.07 -9.57
CA HIS A 179 13.45 3.25 -8.23
C HIS A 179 13.72 2.02 -7.36
N LEU A 180 13.49 0.82 -7.88
CA LEU A 180 13.79 -0.44 -7.19
C LEU A 180 15.28 -0.57 -6.85
N ARG A 181 16.17 -0.16 -7.78
CA ARG A 181 17.62 -0.14 -7.55
C ARG A 181 17.98 0.77 -6.38
N ARG A 182 17.45 2.00 -6.33
CA ARG A 182 17.74 2.98 -5.26
C ARG A 182 17.17 2.56 -3.91
N LEU A 183 15.93 2.05 -3.86
CA LEU A 183 15.33 1.53 -2.63
C LEU A 183 16.16 0.37 -2.06
N THR A 184 16.47 -0.62 -2.92
CA THR A 184 17.26 -1.79 -2.52
C THR A 184 18.65 -1.39 -2.03
N ALA A 185 19.33 -0.46 -2.72
CA ALA A 185 20.64 0.03 -2.31
C ALA A 185 20.61 0.74 -0.94
N ASN A 186 19.47 1.29 -0.55
CA ASN A 186 19.28 1.95 0.74
C ASN A 186 18.69 1.03 1.82
N GLY A 187 18.40 -0.24 1.50
CA GLY A 187 17.80 -1.20 2.42
C GLY A 187 16.32 -0.94 2.70
N ILE A 188 15.64 -0.20 1.83
CA ILE A 188 14.20 0.08 1.93
C ILE A 188 13.46 -0.95 1.08
N GLN A 189 12.46 -1.61 1.65
CA GLN A 189 11.71 -2.66 0.96
C GLN A 189 10.62 -2.05 0.06
N PRO A 190 10.56 -2.38 -1.24
CA PRO A 190 9.42 -2.05 -2.08
C PRO A 190 8.16 -2.79 -1.63
N HIS A 191 7.04 -2.08 -1.49
CA HIS A 191 5.69 -2.68 -1.35
C HIS A 191 4.88 -2.41 -2.61
N PHE A 192 4.53 -3.45 -3.36
CA PHE A 192 4.05 -3.29 -4.73
C PHE A 192 2.56 -3.00 -4.78
N GLN A 193 2.22 -1.83 -5.32
CA GLN A 193 0.85 -1.35 -5.48
C GLN A 193 0.37 -1.75 -6.87
N LEU A 194 -0.42 -2.82 -6.96
CA LEU A 194 -0.77 -3.48 -8.21
C LEU A 194 -2.22 -3.18 -8.58
N THR A 195 -2.37 -2.40 -9.63
CA THR A 195 -3.63 -1.87 -10.15
C THR A 195 -4.42 -2.91 -10.95
N GLY A 196 -3.91 -4.13 -11.09
CA GLY A 196 -4.56 -5.24 -11.76
C GLY A 196 -3.56 -6.24 -12.33
N MET A 197 -4.06 -7.17 -13.14
CA MET A 197 -3.24 -8.29 -13.63
C MET A 197 -2.05 -7.86 -14.49
N HIS A 198 -2.20 -6.79 -15.28
CA HIS A 198 -1.14 -6.26 -16.13
C HIS A 198 0.09 -5.79 -15.32
N ALA A 199 -0.14 -5.21 -14.14
CA ALA A 199 0.89 -4.75 -13.22
C ALA A 199 1.63 -5.94 -12.58
N LEU A 200 0.89 -6.96 -12.12
CA LEU A 200 1.48 -8.20 -11.58
C LEU A 200 2.36 -8.88 -12.63
N GLU A 201 1.87 -8.98 -13.86
CA GLU A 201 2.60 -9.51 -15.00
C GLU A 201 3.93 -8.77 -15.24
N THR A 202 3.93 -7.44 -15.23
CA THR A 202 5.16 -6.64 -15.35
C THR A 202 6.10 -6.92 -14.19
N LEU A 203 5.60 -6.95 -12.95
CA LEU A 203 6.39 -7.23 -11.76
C LEU A 203 7.09 -8.60 -11.85
N GLU A 204 6.37 -9.66 -12.23
CA GLU A 204 6.94 -10.98 -12.41
C GLU A 204 8.11 -10.97 -13.42
N ARG A 205 7.99 -10.20 -14.51
CA ARG A 205 9.06 -10.06 -15.51
C ARG A 205 10.28 -9.32 -14.94
N LEU A 206 10.08 -8.31 -14.09
CA LEU A 206 11.17 -7.59 -13.42
C LEU A 206 11.94 -8.51 -12.46
N VAL A 207 11.23 -9.28 -11.63
CA VAL A 207 11.81 -10.27 -10.72
C VAL A 207 12.60 -11.33 -11.49
N ARG A 208 12.02 -11.89 -12.56
CA ARG A 208 12.67 -12.92 -13.38
C ARG A 208 13.95 -12.45 -14.07
N LYS A 209 14.10 -11.14 -14.31
CA LYS A 209 15.31 -10.52 -14.87
C LYS A 209 16.31 -10.10 -13.78
N GLY A 210 15.96 -10.23 -12.51
CA GLY A 210 16.80 -9.84 -11.37
C GLY A 210 16.80 -8.34 -11.07
N ALA A 211 15.85 -7.57 -11.61
CA ALA A 211 15.70 -6.15 -11.28
C ALA A 211 15.29 -5.93 -9.81
N TYR A 212 14.65 -6.93 -9.21
CA TYR A 212 14.38 -7.01 -7.78
C TYR A 212 14.62 -8.43 -7.27
N LYS A 213 15.33 -8.55 -6.14
CA LYS A 213 15.72 -9.83 -5.53
C LYS A 213 15.30 -9.91 -4.06
N GLY A 214 14.08 -9.46 -3.76
CA GLY A 214 13.54 -9.49 -2.40
C GLY A 214 12.17 -10.17 -2.30
N PRO A 215 11.57 -10.16 -1.11
CA PRO A 215 10.21 -10.61 -0.85
C PRO A 215 9.17 -9.85 -1.69
N LEU A 216 8.13 -10.55 -2.13
CA LEU A 216 6.96 -9.94 -2.77
C LEU A 216 5.88 -9.63 -1.73
N ASN A 217 5.79 -8.36 -1.33
CA ASN A 217 4.67 -7.82 -0.58
C ASN A 217 3.80 -7.00 -1.53
N LEU A 218 2.57 -7.45 -1.73
CA LEU A 218 1.69 -6.99 -2.79
C LEU A 218 0.45 -6.35 -2.16
N THR A 219 -0.04 -5.30 -2.79
CA THR A 219 -1.41 -4.80 -2.60
C THR A 219 -2.16 -4.96 -3.90
N TRP A 220 -3.32 -5.63 -3.85
CA TRP A 220 -4.31 -5.56 -4.93
C TRP A 220 -5.20 -4.35 -4.69
N ILE A 221 -5.37 -3.51 -5.71
CA ILE A 221 -6.06 -2.23 -5.58
C ILE A 221 -7.33 -2.22 -6.45
N GLY A 222 -8.47 -2.33 -5.78
CA GLY A 222 -9.81 -2.41 -6.38
C GLY A 222 -10.56 -1.08 -6.42
N ILE A 223 -9.93 0.01 -6.89
CA ILE A 223 -10.50 1.38 -6.83
C ILE A 223 -11.10 1.88 -8.16
N GLY A 224 -11.08 1.07 -9.23
CA GLY A 224 -11.66 1.45 -10.53
C GLY A 224 -10.84 2.51 -11.28
N GLY A 225 -11.42 3.10 -12.33
CA GLY A 225 -10.83 4.28 -12.97
C GLY A 225 -9.50 4.07 -13.69
N GLY A 226 -9.28 2.88 -14.25
CA GLY A 226 -8.00 2.43 -14.83
C GLY A 226 -7.33 1.32 -14.02
N PHE A 227 -7.74 1.16 -12.76
CA PHE A 227 -7.37 0.03 -11.91
C PHE A 227 -8.45 -1.05 -12.02
N ASP A 228 -8.21 -2.23 -11.45
CA ASP A 228 -9.26 -3.20 -11.21
C ASP A 228 -10.40 -2.52 -10.43
N GLY A 229 -11.64 -2.77 -10.87
CA GLY A 229 -12.82 -2.37 -10.11
C GLY A 229 -13.09 -3.35 -8.94
N PRO A 230 -14.00 -3.00 -8.02
CA PRO A 230 -14.34 -3.76 -6.82
C PRO A 230 -15.23 -4.98 -7.14
N ASN A 231 -14.97 -5.67 -8.26
CA ASN A 231 -15.58 -6.95 -8.57
C ASN A 231 -14.80 -8.06 -7.84
N PRO A 232 -15.44 -8.87 -6.98
CA PRO A 232 -14.75 -9.95 -6.27
C PRO A 232 -13.97 -10.89 -7.20
N PHE A 233 -14.44 -11.14 -8.43
CA PHE A 233 -13.71 -12.00 -9.37
C PHE A 233 -12.40 -11.40 -9.87
N ASN A 234 -12.25 -10.07 -9.91
CA ASN A 234 -10.95 -9.45 -10.21
C ASN A 234 -9.94 -9.79 -9.11
N PHE A 235 -10.35 -9.61 -7.85
CA PHE A 235 -9.52 -9.96 -6.70
C PHE A 235 -9.21 -11.46 -6.64
N MET A 236 -10.20 -12.33 -6.84
CA MET A 236 -9.98 -13.78 -6.85
C MET A 236 -9.04 -14.21 -7.97
N ASN A 237 -9.15 -13.61 -9.16
CA ASN A 237 -8.21 -13.87 -10.26
C ASN A 237 -6.79 -13.41 -9.91
N PHE A 238 -6.65 -12.26 -9.26
CA PHE A 238 -5.36 -11.78 -8.77
C PHE A 238 -4.75 -12.74 -7.74
N VAL A 239 -5.51 -13.16 -6.72
CA VAL A 239 -5.07 -14.11 -5.68
C VAL A 239 -4.67 -15.45 -6.29
N HIS A 240 -5.46 -15.96 -7.24
CA HIS A 240 -5.14 -17.18 -7.97
C HIS A 240 -3.78 -17.08 -8.68
N ARG A 241 -3.45 -15.90 -9.23
CA ARG A 241 -2.19 -15.65 -9.94
C ARG A 241 -1.02 -15.20 -9.07
N ALA A 242 -1.26 -14.66 -7.89
CA ALA A 242 -0.22 -14.21 -6.99
C ALA A 242 0.74 -15.38 -6.64
N PRO A 243 2.06 -15.14 -6.59
CA PRO A 243 3.02 -16.17 -6.20
C PRO A 243 2.72 -16.73 -4.79
N ASP A 244 2.93 -18.04 -4.60
CA ASP A 244 2.51 -18.73 -3.38
C ASP A 244 3.25 -18.24 -2.12
N GLY A 245 4.47 -17.72 -2.28
CA GLY A 245 5.26 -17.14 -1.20
C GLY A 245 5.16 -15.62 -1.11
N ALA A 246 4.19 -14.97 -1.76
CA ALA A 246 3.95 -13.54 -1.63
C ALA A 246 2.97 -13.23 -0.49
N THR A 247 3.05 -12.03 0.09
CA THR A 247 1.97 -11.50 0.94
C THR A 247 1.05 -10.65 0.08
N VAL A 248 -0.26 -10.71 0.35
CA VAL A 248 -1.25 -9.91 -0.38
C VAL A 248 -2.09 -9.13 0.62
N THR A 249 -2.20 -7.83 0.37
CA THR A 249 -3.08 -6.90 1.07
C THR A 249 -4.19 -6.46 0.12
N ALA A 250 -5.44 -6.41 0.59
CA ALA A 250 -6.54 -5.88 -0.21
C ALA A 250 -6.76 -4.39 0.08
N GLU A 251 -6.87 -3.59 -0.99
CA GLU A 251 -7.23 -2.18 -0.96
C GLU A 251 -8.44 -1.96 -1.88
N SER A 252 -9.37 -1.12 -1.45
CA SER A 252 -10.51 -0.68 -2.25
C SER A 252 -11.03 0.65 -1.71
N LEU A 253 -12.11 1.19 -2.28
CA LEU A 253 -12.59 2.54 -1.97
C LEU A 253 -13.99 2.53 -1.33
N LEU A 254 -14.26 3.50 -0.46
CA LEU A 254 -15.54 3.71 0.22
C LEU A 254 -16.06 2.44 0.93
N LYS A 255 -17.33 2.10 0.72
CA LYS A 255 -17.99 0.97 1.36
C LYS A 255 -17.45 -0.38 0.90
N ASN A 256 -16.64 -0.44 -0.16
CA ASN A 256 -16.01 -1.67 -0.61
C ASN A 256 -14.85 -2.11 0.32
N VAL A 257 -14.27 -1.17 1.10
CA VAL A 257 -13.12 -1.42 2.00
C VAL A 257 -13.38 -2.63 2.90
N LEU A 258 -14.47 -2.61 3.68
CA LEU A 258 -14.74 -3.70 4.61
C LEU A 258 -15.01 -5.04 3.90
N PRO A 259 -15.93 -5.15 2.91
CA PRO A 259 -16.14 -6.40 2.18
C PRO A 259 -14.85 -7.03 1.63
N PHE A 260 -13.97 -6.25 1.01
CA PHE A 260 -12.69 -6.77 0.50
C PHE A 260 -11.72 -7.14 1.61
N ASN A 261 -11.66 -6.38 2.71
CA ASN A 261 -10.91 -6.77 3.89
C ASN A 261 -11.40 -8.11 4.46
N MET A 262 -12.71 -8.36 4.48
CA MET A 262 -13.26 -9.62 4.99
C MET A 262 -12.91 -10.78 4.06
N MET A 263 -13.04 -10.60 2.75
CA MET A 263 -12.63 -11.61 1.76
C MET A 263 -11.13 -11.91 1.88
N ALA A 264 -10.29 -10.88 2.00
CA ALA A 264 -8.86 -11.03 2.20
C ALA A 264 -8.57 -11.84 3.47
N MET A 265 -9.12 -11.43 4.61
CA MET A 265 -8.87 -12.11 5.89
C MET A 265 -9.37 -13.56 5.89
N ALA A 266 -10.53 -13.83 5.29
CA ALA A 266 -11.07 -15.19 5.17
C ALA A 266 -10.15 -16.11 4.34
N MET A 267 -9.41 -15.55 3.38
CA MET A 267 -8.45 -16.29 2.55
C MET A 267 -7.03 -16.34 3.14
N GLY A 268 -6.82 -15.91 4.39
CA GLY A 268 -5.49 -15.86 5.00
C GLY A 268 -4.66 -14.62 4.63
N LEU A 269 -5.21 -13.70 3.84
CA LEU A 269 -4.56 -12.47 3.38
C LEU A 269 -4.75 -11.31 4.37
N HIS A 270 -4.27 -10.12 4.03
CA HIS A 270 -4.19 -8.98 4.93
C HIS A 270 -5.12 -7.82 4.53
N PRO A 271 -5.74 -7.11 5.50
CA PRO A 271 -6.56 -5.94 5.24
C PRO A 271 -5.76 -4.63 5.20
N ARG A 272 -6.29 -3.64 4.47
CA ARG A 272 -5.91 -2.22 4.56
C ARG A 272 -7.16 -1.37 4.83
N CYS A 273 -7.04 -0.37 5.70
CA CYS A 273 -8.13 0.55 6.03
C CYS A 273 -7.60 1.95 6.40
N GLY A 274 -8.49 2.88 6.71
CA GLY A 274 -8.14 4.25 7.11
C GLY A 274 -8.82 5.29 6.23
N ILE A 275 -8.72 6.55 6.65
CA ILE A 275 -9.42 7.65 5.97
C ILE A 275 -8.95 7.89 4.55
N GLU A 276 -7.76 7.47 4.16
CA GLU A 276 -7.33 7.48 2.76
C GLU A 276 -8.29 6.69 1.86
N ASP A 277 -8.76 5.54 2.35
CA ASP A 277 -9.55 4.61 1.56
C ASP A 277 -11.06 4.85 1.76
N THR A 278 -11.46 5.29 2.96
CA THR A 278 -12.84 5.67 3.28
C THR A 278 -12.95 6.48 4.57
N ILE A 279 -13.78 7.52 4.56
CA ILE A 279 -14.29 8.18 5.77
C ILE A 279 -15.69 7.71 6.16
N VAL A 280 -16.28 6.75 5.44
CA VAL A 280 -17.67 6.29 5.59
C VAL A 280 -17.71 4.79 5.91
N GLY A 281 -18.38 4.45 7.01
CA GLY A 281 -18.65 3.07 7.40
C GLY A 281 -19.79 2.43 6.61
N GLN A 282 -20.04 1.13 6.85
CA GLN A 282 -21.05 0.35 6.11
C GLN A 282 -22.47 0.92 6.21
N HIS A 283 -22.78 1.58 7.33
CA HIS A 283 -24.08 2.21 7.57
C HIS A 283 -24.19 3.65 7.05
N GLY A 284 -23.19 4.15 6.31
CA GLY A 284 -23.20 5.50 5.73
C GLY A 284 -22.78 6.62 6.70
N GLN A 285 -22.41 6.29 7.93
CA GLN A 285 -21.93 7.25 8.94
C GLN A 285 -20.41 7.44 8.82
N ARG A 286 -19.91 8.58 9.31
CA ARG A 286 -18.46 8.79 9.45
C ARG A 286 -17.85 7.73 10.37
N MET A 287 -16.66 7.25 10.01
CA MET A 287 -15.97 6.20 10.77
C MET A 287 -14.47 6.46 10.80
N THR A 288 -13.95 6.66 12.00
CA THR A 288 -12.53 6.99 12.25
C THR A 288 -11.61 5.85 11.80
N SER A 289 -10.36 6.18 11.47
CA SER A 289 -9.34 5.16 11.16
C SER A 289 -9.19 4.14 12.30
N VAL A 290 -9.29 4.60 13.56
CA VAL A 290 -9.22 3.76 14.76
C VAL A 290 -10.40 2.79 14.84
N GLU A 291 -11.63 3.26 14.61
CA GLU A 291 -12.81 2.40 14.58
C GLU A 291 -12.73 1.35 13.46
N GLN A 292 -12.18 1.74 12.29
CA GLN A 292 -11.98 0.82 11.16
C GLN A 292 -10.96 -0.28 11.51
N ILE A 293 -9.85 0.06 12.17
CA ILE A 293 -8.88 -0.92 12.67
C ILE A 293 -9.54 -1.85 13.68
N GLN A 294 -10.23 -1.31 14.69
CA GLN A 294 -10.93 -2.10 15.70
C GLN A 294 -11.97 -3.04 15.07
N GLN A 295 -12.61 -2.63 13.97
CA GLN A 295 -13.50 -3.49 13.20
C GLN A 295 -12.75 -4.65 12.53
N CYS A 296 -11.58 -4.40 11.95
CA CYS A 296 -10.73 -5.45 11.39
C CYS A 296 -10.23 -6.41 12.48
N VAL A 297 -9.78 -5.91 13.64
CA VAL A 297 -9.36 -6.73 14.79
C VAL A 297 -10.49 -7.66 15.26
N ARG A 298 -11.70 -7.12 15.45
CA ARG A 298 -12.85 -7.95 15.83
C ARG A 298 -13.10 -9.08 14.85
N VAL A 299 -13.11 -8.79 13.55
CA VAL A 299 -13.37 -9.84 12.55
C VAL A 299 -12.22 -10.83 12.42
N ALA A 300 -10.97 -10.40 12.56
CA ALA A 300 -9.82 -11.30 12.63
C ALA A 300 -10.04 -12.36 13.72
N HIS A 301 -10.47 -11.94 14.91
CA HIS A 301 -10.74 -12.84 16.03
C HIS A 301 -11.96 -13.75 15.78
N GLU A 302 -13.01 -13.25 15.15
CA GLU A 302 -14.15 -14.09 14.71
C GLU A 302 -13.75 -15.16 13.70
N LEU A 303 -12.74 -14.89 12.87
CA LEU A 303 -12.13 -15.87 11.96
C LEU A 303 -11.10 -16.79 12.66
N GLY A 304 -10.87 -16.62 13.96
CA GLY A 304 -9.89 -17.39 14.73
C GLY A 304 -8.43 -17.00 14.47
N ARG A 305 -8.17 -15.87 13.79
CA ARG A 305 -6.83 -15.37 13.49
C ARG A 305 -6.45 -14.26 14.47
N GLU A 306 -5.30 -14.42 15.12
CA GLU A 306 -4.71 -13.36 15.94
C GLU A 306 -4.15 -12.22 15.08
N VAL A 307 -4.11 -11.00 15.64
CA VAL A 307 -3.48 -9.83 15.01
C VAL A 307 -1.97 -9.87 15.26
N ALA A 308 -1.18 -9.63 14.21
CA ALA A 308 0.27 -9.63 14.29
C ALA A 308 0.76 -8.39 15.04
N ASN A 309 1.68 -8.54 16.00
CA ASN A 309 2.42 -7.40 16.56
C ASN A 309 3.50 -6.89 15.58
N GLY A 310 4.18 -5.78 15.90
CA GLY A 310 5.15 -5.17 14.98
C GLY A 310 6.32 -6.08 14.58
N LYS A 311 6.78 -6.98 15.47
CA LYS A 311 7.83 -7.97 15.14
C LYS A 311 7.30 -9.05 14.21
N GLU A 312 6.14 -9.60 14.51
CA GLU A 312 5.48 -10.63 13.70
C GLU A 312 5.16 -10.09 12.30
N ALA A 313 4.68 -8.85 12.20
CA ALA A 313 4.44 -8.19 10.91
C ALA A 313 5.74 -8.05 10.09
N ARG A 314 6.87 -7.74 10.73
CA ARG A 314 8.18 -7.66 10.07
C ARG A 314 8.64 -9.02 9.56
N GLU A 315 8.36 -10.09 10.29
CA GLU A 315 8.65 -11.46 9.88
C GLU A 315 7.78 -11.89 8.69
N ILE A 316 6.46 -11.66 8.76
CA ILE A 316 5.50 -11.96 7.68
C ILE A 316 5.90 -11.20 6.39
N TYR A 317 6.21 -9.91 6.50
CA TYR A 317 6.64 -9.09 5.36
C TYR A 317 8.12 -9.32 4.98
N ARG A 318 8.86 -10.12 5.76
CA ARG A 318 10.28 -10.41 5.55
C ARG A 318 11.12 -9.14 5.38
N ILE A 319 10.88 -8.15 6.24
CA ILE A 319 11.56 -6.85 6.20
C ILE A 319 13.08 -7.07 6.34
N GLY A 320 13.86 -6.39 5.48
CA GLY A 320 15.33 -6.48 5.47
C GLY A 320 15.90 -7.70 4.72
N VAL A 321 15.07 -8.58 4.16
CA VAL A 321 15.54 -9.74 3.38
C VAL A 321 15.92 -9.33 1.95
N GLN A 322 17.08 -9.81 1.50
CA GLN A 322 17.55 -9.75 0.12
C GLN A 322 18.17 -11.12 -0.25
N TYR A 323 17.74 -11.66 -1.39
CA TYR A 323 18.20 -12.97 -1.88
C TYR A 323 19.45 -12.82 -2.75
N ALA A 324 20.31 -13.84 -2.74
CA ALA A 324 21.59 -13.79 -3.44
C ALA A 324 21.42 -13.87 -4.97
N SER A 325 20.47 -14.68 -5.45
CA SER A 325 20.27 -14.96 -6.87
C SER A 325 18.82 -14.81 -7.33
N ILE A 326 18.62 -14.82 -8.66
CA ILE A 326 17.30 -14.84 -9.27
C ILE A 326 16.59 -16.15 -8.91
N GLU A 327 17.30 -17.28 -8.96
CA GLU A 327 16.76 -18.60 -8.64
C GLU A 327 16.26 -18.68 -7.20
N GLU A 328 17.03 -18.16 -6.25
CA GLU A 328 16.63 -18.08 -4.84
C GLU A 328 15.42 -17.16 -4.66
N THR A 329 15.41 -16.00 -5.34
CA THR A 329 14.26 -15.08 -5.30
C THR A 329 12.98 -15.73 -5.82
N LEU A 330 13.05 -16.44 -6.94
CA LEU A 330 11.89 -17.11 -7.53
C LEU A 330 11.39 -18.21 -6.58
N LEU A 331 12.30 -19.04 -6.06
CA LEU A 331 11.95 -20.11 -5.13
C LEU A 331 11.31 -19.58 -3.84
N ALA A 332 11.92 -18.58 -3.20
CA ALA A 332 11.46 -18.03 -1.93
C ALA A 332 10.11 -17.28 -2.03
N ASN A 333 9.73 -16.85 -3.24
CA ASN A 333 8.42 -16.27 -3.51
C ASN A 333 7.41 -17.29 -4.07
N GLY A 334 7.76 -18.58 -4.17
CA GLY A 334 6.85 -19.61 -4.72
C GLY A 334 6.59 -19.46 -6.22
N MET A 335 7.54 -18.88 -6.96
CA MET A 335 7.46 -18.72 -8.41
C MET A 335 8.16 -19.88 -9.12
N SER A 336 7.61 -20.32 -10.26
CA SER A 336 8.29 -21.31 -11.10
C SER A 336 9.64 -20.80 -11.60
N PRO A 337 10.67 -21.67 -11.70
CA PRO A 337 11.99 -21.26 -12.15
C PRO A 337 11.98 -20.76 -13.60
N ASN A 338 12.96 -19.91 -13.94
CA ASN A 338 13.16 -19.50 -15.33
C ASN A 338 13.48 -20.69 -16.23
N ARG A 339 13.06 -20.61 -17.50
CA ARG A 339 13.37 -21.63 -18.50
C ARG A 339 14.86 -21.64 -18.83
N ARG A 340 15.44 -22.83 -18.91
CA ARG A 340 16.84 -22.98 -19.36
C ARG A 340 16.93 -22.72 -20.87
N ALA A 341 18.01 -22.07 -21.31
CA ALA A 341 18.24 -21.83 -22.73
C ALA A 341 18.18 -23.15 -23.53
N GLY A 342 17.45 -23.15 -24.65
CA GLY A 342 17.27 -24.33 -25.50
C GLY A 342 16.26 -25.38 -25.02
N GLN A 343 15.66 -25.23 -23.83
CA GLN A 343 14.62 -26.14 -23.34
C GLN A 343 13.33 -25.99 -24.18
N LYS A 344 12.86 -27.09 -24.77
CA LYS A 344 11.61 -27.19 -25.56
C LYS A 344 10.56 -28.04 -24.83
N GLY A 345 9.28 -27.69 -24.95
CA GLY A 345 8.16 -28.42 -24.31
C GLY A 345 7.06 -27.50 -23.75
N VAL A 346 5.90 -28.06 -23.40
CA VAL A 346 4.72 -27.34 -22.87
C VAL A 346 4.14 -28.10 -21.67
N PRO A 347 3.67 -27.41 -20.61
CA PRO A 347 4.31 -26.34 -19.85
C PRO A 347 5.54 -26.84 -19.07
N GLN A 348 6.35 -25.93 -18.48
CA GLN A 348 7.29 -26.34 -17.43
C GLN A 348 6.46 -26.91 -16.28
N ARG A 349 6.60 -28.22 -16.02
CA ARG A 349 6.02 -28.89 -14.85
C ARG A 349 6.99 -28.63 -13.70
N ALA A 350 6.49 -28.03 -12.63
CA ALA A 350 7.24 -27.81 -11.40
C ALA A 350 7.62 -29.13 -10.76
#